data_AF-A0A8K0KED7-F1
#
_entry.id   AF-A0A8K0KED7-F1
#
_cell.length_a   1.000
_cell.length_b   1.000
_cell.length_c   1.000
_cell.angle_alpha   90.00
_cell.angle_beta   90.00
_cell.angle_gamma   90.00
#
_symmetry.space_group_name_H-M   'P 1'
#
loop_
_entity.id
_entity.type
_entity.pdbx_description
1 polymer ?
#
loop_
_entity_poly.entity_id
_entity_poly.type
_entity_poly.pdbx_seq_one_letter_code
_entity_poly.pdbx_strand_id
1 'polypeptide(L)'
;MLAGSEGDVEVAGRAQGRGGKCSTFLYYTWKICSCIFSHVVLVSLVVAYCILGAFTFEHLEAGHEKEVKQGISRVRDNVTDYLWKLTRNTLVLHRENWTAAVIDRLRVFETELLWAMKNDGWDGSEDLSSIQWTFAGALFYSIIVITTIGELFTIFLILCTTRIFALIRRYSNVY
;
A
#
# COMPACT_ATOMS: atom_id res chain seq x y z
N MET A 1 2.70 80.18 -37.50
CA MET A 1 4.12 79.77 -37.44
C MET A 1 4.37 79.16 -36.09
N LEU A 2 4.84 77.90 -36.09
CA LEU A 2 5.69 77.26 -35.06
C LEU A 2 5.11 77.15 -33.63
N ALA A 3 5.41 76.19 -32.78
CA ALA A 3 6.00 74.85 -32.77
C ALA A 3 6.16 74.53 -31.26
N GLY A 4 6.33 73.25 -30.88
CA GLY A 4 7.13 72.95 -29.68
C GLY A 4 6.40 72.29 -28.52
N SER A 5 6.19 70.98 -28.65
CA SER A 5 6.34 70.00 -27.58
C SER A 5 7.80 70.00 -27.09
N GLU A 6 8.05 69.74 -25.80
CA GLU A 6 8.85 68.59 -25.36
C GLU A 6 8.93 68.55 -23.82
N GLY A 7 8.63 67.38 -23.25
CA GLY A 7 8.88 67.04 -21.87
C GLY A 7 10.20 66.30 -21.67
N ASP A 8 10.43 66.04 -20.37
CA ASP A 8 10.99 64.80 -19.84
C ASP A 8 12.51 64.57 -19.89
N VAL A 9 13.14 65.06 -18.82
CA VAL A 9 13.87 64.27 -17.81
C VAL A 9 14.56 62.99 -18.31
N GLU A 10 15.84 63.18 -18.61
CA GLU A 10 16.86 62.16 -18.63
C GLU A 10 17.24 61.77 -17.19
N VAL A 11 16.96 60.52 -16.78
CA VAL A 11 17.83 59.78 -15.84
C VAL A 11 17.93 58.33 -16.28
N ALA A 12 19.04 58.05 -16.96
CA ALA A 12 19.51 56.72 -17.31
C ALA A 12 20.07 55.96 -16.10
N GLY A 13 19.90 54.63 -16.09
CA GLY A 13 20.91 53.73 -15.52
C GLY A 13 20.40 52.51 -14.75
N ARG A 14 20.22 51.37 -15.44
CA ARG A 14 21.18 50.24 -15.35
C ARG A 14 20.80 49.05 -16.25
N ALA A 15 21.73 48.75 -17.15
CA ALA A 15 22.16 47.43 -17.61
C ALA A 15 21.10 46.49 -18.23
N GLN A 16 20.84 46.73 -19.50
CA GLN A 16 20.38 45.73 -20.46
C GLN A 16 21.47 44.66 -20.68
N GLY A 17 21.28 43.47 -20.11
CA GLY A 17 21.95 42.27 -20.58
C GLY A 17 21.19 41.69 -21.76
N ARG A 18 21.83 41.61 -22.93
CA ARG A 18 21.30 40.99 -24.17
C ARG A 18 20.95 39.52 -23.91
N GLY A 19 19.70 39.25 -23.52
CA GLY A 19 19.17 37.90 -23.39
C GLY A 19 19.01 37.27 -24.77
N GLY A 20 20.03 36.56 -25.23
CA GLY A 20 19.92 35.71 -26.42
C GLY A 20 18.82 34.67 -26.22
N LYS A 21 18.20 34.19 -27.30
CA LYS A 21 17.19 33.11 -27.32
C LYS A 21 17.56 31.90 -26.43
N CYS A 22 18.86 31.70 -26.19
CA CYS A 22 19.45 30.72 -25.27
C CYS A 22 19.06 30.91 -23.79
N SER A 23 18.96 32.14 -23.28
CA SER A 23 18.52 32.43 -21.91
C SER A 23 17.04 32.11 -21.71
N THR A 24 16.22 32.45 -22.70
CA THR A 24 14.80 32.10 -22.75
C THR A 24 14.61 30.58 -22.77
N PHE A 25 15.36 29.86 -23.61
CA PHE A 25 15.33 28.40 -23.69
C PHE A 25 15.71 27.74 -22.36
N LEU A 26 16.85 28.11 -21.76
CA LEU A 26 17.32 27.58 -20.47
C LEU A 26 16.32 27.82 -19.32
N TYR A 27 15.68 29.00 -19.30
CA TYR A 27 14.64 29.31 -18.32
C TYR A 27 13.41 28.40 -18.45
N TYR A 28 12.96 28.12 -19.68
CA TYR A 28 11.86 27.18 -19.93
C TYR A 28 12.26 25.73 -19.58
N THR A 29 13.47 25.30 -19.90
CA THR A 29 13.95 23.95 -19.55
C THR A 29 13.99 23.76 -18.02
N TRP A 30 14.52 24.73 -17.29
CA TRP A 30 14.58 24.69 -15.82
C TRP A 30 13.20 24.70 -15.16
N LYS A 31 12.25 25.46 -15.72
CA LYS A 31 10.84 25.48 -15.29
C LYS A 31 10.15 24.14 -15.53
N ILE A 32 10.40 23.49 -16.67
CA ILE A 32 9.85 22.16 -16.97
C ILE A 32 10.47 21.11 -16.04
N CYS A 33 11.79 21.13 -15.83
CA CYS A 33 12.50 20.27 -14.88
C CYS A 33 11.94 20.38 -13.45
N SER A 34 11.63 21.59 -12.99
CA SER A 34 11.03 21.80 -11.67
C SER A 34 9.61 21.23 -11.54
N CYS A 35 8.83 21.21 -12.63
CA CYS A 35 7.48 20.64 -12.65
C CYS A 35 7.50 19.11 -12.63
N ILE A 36 8.33 18.48 -13.47
CA ILE A 36 8.46 17.02 -13.51
C ILE A 36 9.13 16.48 -12.24
N PHE A 37 10.08 17.22 -11.65
CA PHE A 37 10.69 16.84 -10.37
C PHE A 37 9.64 16.69 -9.26
N SER A 38 8.65 17.60 -9.18
CA SER A 38 7.57 17.50 -8.21
C SER A 38 6.76 16.21 -8.36
N HIS A 39 6.36 15.86 -9.59
CA HIS A 39 5.61 14.63 -9.86
C HIS A 39 6.45 13.37 -9.66
N VAL A 40 7.69 13.36 -10.15
CA VAL A 40 8.59 12.21 -10.05
C VAL A 40 8.97 11.94 -8.61
N VAL A 41 9.29 12.97 -7.82
CA VAL A 41 9.63 12.82 -6.40
C VAL A 41 8.43 12.34 -5.60
N LEU A 42 7.24 12.86 -5.86
CA LEU A 42 6.02 12.46 -5.15
C LEU A 42 5.66 11.00 -5.47
N VAL A 43 5.72 10.58 -6.73
CA VAL A 43 5.49 9.18 -7.13
C VAL A 43 6.56 8.26 -6.53
N SER A 44 7.83 8.66 -6.59
CA SER A 44 8.94 7.93 -5.97
C SER A 44 8.75 7.74 -4.48
N LEU A 45 8.33 8.78 -3.75
CA LEU A 45 8.11 8.72 -2.31
C LEU A 45 7.00 7.73 -1.95
N VAL A 46 5.91 7.71 -2.74
CA VAL A 46 4.82 6.74 -2.57
C VAL A 46 5.31 5.31 -2.80
N VAL A 47 6.05 5.07 -3.89
CA VAL A 47 6.59 3.74 -4.18
C VAL A 47 7.52 3.27 -3.05
N ALA A 48 8.40 4.15 -2.58
CA ALA A 48 9.29 3.84 -1.45
C ALA A 48 8.49 3.52 -0.17
N TYR A 49 7.42 4.28 0.11
CA TYR A 49 6.55 4.03 1.25
C TYR A 49 5.81 2.68 1.12
N CYS A 50 5.33 2.32 -0.07
CA CYS A 50 4.71 1.01 -0.32
C CYS A 50 5.69 -0.15 -0.12
N ILE A 51 6.95 0.02 -0.54
CA ILE A 51 7.99 -1.00 -0.33
C ILE A 51 8.31 -1.16 1.16
N LEU A 52 8.44 -0.04 1.90
CA LEU A 52 8.62 -0.08 3.36
C LEU A 52 7.43 -0.75 4.07
N GLY A 53 6.20 -0.44 3.63
CA GLY A 53 4.99 -1.11 4.09
C GLY A 53 5.02 -2.61 3.82
N ALA A 54 5.40 -3.03 2.61
CA ALA A 54 5.53 -4.43 2.24
C ALA A 54 6.48 -5.19 3.17
N PHE A 55 7.68 -4.66 3.37
CA PHE A 55 8.65 -5.26 4.30
C PHE A 55 8.14 -5.33 5.73
N THR A 56 7.45 -4.29 6.19
CA THR A 56 6.93 -4.21 7.56
C THR A 56 5.82 -5.24 7.78
N PHE A 57 4.83 -5.29 6.90
CA PHE A 57 3.71 -6.24 7.02
C PHE A 57 4.15 -7.68 6.84
N GLU A 58 5.02 -7.96 5.87
CA GLU A 58 5.57 -9.31 5.70
C GLU A 58 6.31 -9.76 6.96
N HIS A 59 7.14 -8.89 7.55
CA HIS A 59 7.90 -9.27 8.75
C HIS A 59 7.02 -9.48 9.98
N LEU A 60 5.96 -8.68 10.14
CA LEU A 60 5.05 -8.79 11.28
C LEU A 60 4.08 -9.96 11.15
N GLU A 61 3.54 -10.21 9.96
CA GLU A 61 2.41 -11.13 9.79
C GLU A 61 2.84 -12.52 9.27
N ALA A 62 3.92 -12.64 8.50
CA ALA A 62 4.31 -13.93 7.91
C ALA A 62 4.76 -14.96 8.94
N GLY A 63 5.31 -14.51 10.08
CA GLY A 63 5.67 -15.39 11.20
C GLY A 63 4.42 -15.96 11.87
N HIS A 64 3.52 -15.06 12.27
CA HIS A 64 2.25 -15.42 12.93
C HIS A 64 1.39 -16.33 12.05
N GLU A 65 1.26 -16.04 10.77
CA GLU A 65 0.48 -16.88 9.83
C GLU A 65 1.00 -18.33 9.79
N LYS A 66 2.33 -18.53 9.74
CA LYS A 66 2.94 -19.86 9.75
C LYS A 66 2.67 -20.60 11.06
N GLU A 67 2.78 -19.91 12.19
CA GLU A 67 2.55 -20.49 13.51
C GLU A 67 1.10 -20.95 13.66
N VAL A 68 0.14 -20.14 13.23
CA VAL A 68 -1.30 -20.48 13.25
C VAL A 68 -1.59 -21.69 12.37
N LYS A 69 -1.09 -21.71 11.12
CA LYS A 69 -1.28 -22.84 10.20
C LYS A 69 -0.70 -24.14 10.77
N GLN A 70 0.51 -24.09 11.35
CA GLN A 70 1.11 -25.25 12.00
C GLN A 70 0.36 -25.68 13.26
N GLY A 71 -0.13 -24.72 14.05
CA GLY A 71 -0.91 -24.97 15.25
C GLY A 71 -2.16 -25.79 14.94
N ILE A 72 -2.94 -25.36 13.95
CA ILE A 72 -4.18 -26.03 13.56
C ILE A 72 -3.91 -27.43 13.00
N SER A 73 -2.85 -27.58 12.19
CA SER A 73 -2.44 -28.89 11.70
C SER A 73 -2.12 -29.87 12.84
N ARG A 74 -1.37 -29.42 13.86
CA ARG A 74 -1.07 -30.22 15.05
C ARG A 74 -2.32 -30.58 15.86
N VAL A 75 -3.27 -29.65 15.99
CA VAL A 75 -4.53 -29.92 16.69
C VAL A 75 -5.31 -30.99 15.94
N ARG A 76 -5.39 -30.90 14.60
CA ARG A 76 -6.06 -31.91 13.76
C ARG A 76 -5.41 -33.29 13.88
N ASP A 77 -4.08 -33.37 13.88
CA ASP A 77 -3.36 -34.61 14.06
C ASP A 77 -3.63 -35.23 15.44
N ASN A 78 -3.64 -34.41 16.49
CA ASN A 78 -3.93 -34.86 17.85
C ASN A 78 -5.37 -35.39 18.01
N VAL A 79 -6.35 -34.75 17.34
CA VAL A 79 -7.73 -35.26 17.31
C VAL A 79 -7.77 -36.60 16.58
N THR A 80 -7.12 -36.70 15.42
CA THR A 80 -7.07 -37.95 14.63
C THR A 80 -6.44 -39.09 15.44
N ASP A 81 -5.33 -38.84 16.13
CA ASP A 81 -4.66 -39.78 17.02
C ASP A 81 -5.53 -40.20 18.21
N TYR A 82 -6.26 -39.26 18.81
CA TYR A 82 -7.20 -39.55 19.88
C TYR A 82 -8.31 -40.49 19.41
N LEU A 83 -8.93 -40.18 18.27
CA LEU A 83 -9.99 -41.01 17.68
C LEU A 83 -9.48 -42.41 17.33
N TRP A 84 -8.27 -42.50 16.80
CA TRP A 84 -7.61 -43.77 16.50
C TRP A 84 -7.34 -44.60 17.76
N LYS A 85 -6.80 -43.99 18.82
CA LYS A 85 -6.59 -44.64 20.12
C LYS A 85 -7.90 -45.08 20.77
N LEU A 86 -8.94 -44.24 20.72
CA LEU A 86 -10.27 -44.56 21.22
C LEU A 86 -10.84 -45.80 20.51
N THR A 87 -10.67 -45.88 19.20
CA THR A 87 -11.14 -46.99 18.36
C THR A 87 -10.32 -48.26 18.61
N ARG A 88 -9.00 -48.15 18.79
CA ARG A 88 -8.10 -49.28 19.00
C ARG A 88 -8.18 -49.90 20.40
N ASN A 89 -8.36 -49.07 21.43
CA ASN A 89 -8.33 -49.50 22.84
C ASN A 89 -9.67 -50.04 23.35
N THR A 90 -10.71 -50.05 22.51
CA THR A 90 -12.04 -50.60 22.84
C THR A 90 -12.20 -52.00 22.23
N LEU A 91 -12.36 -53.02 23.08
CA LEU A 91 -12.54 -54.42 22.68
C LEU A 91 -13.81 -54.67 21.87
N VAL A 92 -14.88 -53.91 22.16
CA VAL A 92 -16.16 -53.91 21.43
C VAL A 92 -16.60 -52.45 21.23
N LEU A 93 -16.70 -52.03 19.97
CA LEU A 93 -17.15 -50.69 19.59
C LEU A 93 -18.67 -50.57 19.72
N HIS A 94 -19.12 -50.05 20.86
CA HIS A 94 -20.52 -49.67 21.02
C HIS A 94 -20.76 -48.30 20.41
N ARG A 95 -21.62 -48.23 19.38
CA ARG A 95 -21.85 -47.03 18.58
C ARG A 95 -22.23 -45.82 19.43
N GLU A 96 -23.12 -45.96 20.40
CA GLU A 96 -23.62 -44.84 21.20
C GLU A 96 -22.51 -44.21 22.04
N ASN A 97 -21.77 -45.02 22.80
CA ASN A 97 -20.68 -44.55 23.65
C ASN A 97 -19.50 -44.01 22.85
N TRP A 98 -19.15 -44.66 21.73
CA TRP A 98 -18.09 -44.17 20.85
C TRP A 98 -18.49 -42.84 20.21
N THR A 99 -19.69 -42.76 19.64
CA THR A 99 -20.17 -41.54 18.96
C THR A 99 -20.27 -40.38 19.94
N ALA A 100 -20.75 -40.60 21.16
CA ALA A 100 -20.78 -39.57 22.20
C ALA A 100 -19.38 -39.05 22.55
N ALA A 101 -18.39 -39.94 22.73
CA ALA A 101 -17.00 -39.56 23.03
C ALA A 101 -16.32 -38.84 21.86
N VAL A 102 -16.62 -39.24 20.62
CA VAL A 102 -16.11 -38.56 19.41
C VAL A 102 -16.71 -37.17 19.26
N ILE A 103 -18.03 -37.03 19.43
CA ILE A 103 -18.72 -35.72 19.35
C ILE A 103 -18.16 -34.76 20.40
N ASP A 104 -17.96 -35.23 21.64
CA ASP A 104 -17.39 -34.41 22.70
C ASP A 104 -15.98 -33.90 22.34
N ARG A 105 -15.12 -34.79 21.82
CA ARG A 105 -13.78 -34.40 21.36
C ARG A 105 -13.82 -33.43 20.17
N LEU A 106 -14.74 -33.64 19.23
CA LEU A 106 -14.91 -32.77 18.06
C LEU A 106 -15.38 -31.38 18.44
N ARG A 107 -16.27 -31.23 19.43
CA ARG A 107 -16.70 -29.90 19.90
C ARG A 107 -15.54 -29.07 20.44
N VAL A 108 -14.59 -29.71 21.15
CA VAL A 108 -13.38 -29.03 21.62
C VAL A 108 -12.54 -28.59 20.42
N PHE A 109 -12.35 -29.46 19.43
CA PHE A 109 -11.63 -29.13 18.20
C PHE A 109 -12.28 -27.95 17.44
N GLU A 110 -13.60 -27.99 17.26
CA GLU A 110 -14.36 -26.93 16.60
C GLU A 110 -14.22 -25.59 17.33
N THR A 111 -14.19 -25.62 18.67
CA THR A 111 -14.01 -24.40 19.48
C THR A 111 -12.64 -23.78 19.27
N GLU A 112 -11.57 -24.58 19.28
CA GLU A 112 -10.21 -24.13 18.99
C GLU A 112 -10.08 -23.62 17.55
N LEU A 113 -10.73 -24.30 16.60
CA LEU A 113 -10.74 -23.90 15.19
C LEU A 113 -11.43 -22.55 15.00
N LEU A 114 -12.61 -22.37 15.60
CA LEU A 114 -13.36 -21.11 15.56
C LEU A 114 -12.60 -19.98 16.24
N TRP A 115 -11.87 -20.28 17.32
CA TRP A 115 -11.00 -19.31 17.98
C TRP A 115 -9.89 -18.85 17.02
N ALA A 116 -9.21 -19.78 16.37
CA ALA A 116 -8.13 -19.46 15.44
C ALA A 116 -8.63 -18.70 14.19
N MET A 117 -9.82 -19.02 13.69
CA MET A 117 -10.45 -18.24 12.61
C MET A 117 -10.78 -16.81 13.03
N LYS A 118 -11.31 -16.63 14.25
CA LYS A 118 -11.83 -15.33 14.69
C LYS A 118 -10.74 -14.39 15.21
N ASN A 119 -9.78 -14.93 15.97
CA ASN A 119 -8.80 -14.12 16.69
C ASN A 119 -7.42 -14.16 16.05
N ASP A 120 -7.03 -15.32 15.50
CA ASP A 120 -5.67 -15.51 14.98
C ASP A 120 -5.59 -15.34 13.45
N GLY A 121 -6.73 -15.13 12.78
CA GLY A 121 -6.80 -14.82 11.35
C GLY A 121 -6.57 -16.03 10.44
N TRP A 122 -6.88 -17.24 10.89
CA TRP A 122 -6.72 -18.42 10.05
C TRP A 122 -7.67 -18.41 8.85
N ASP A 123 -7.12 -18.66 7.66
CA ASP A 123 -7.78 -18.60 6.35
C ASP A 123 -8.44 -19.93 5.90
N GLY A 124 -8.32 -20.99 6.70
CA GLY A 124 -8.81 -22.32 6.35
C GLY A 124 -7.82 -23.19 5.57
N SER A 125 -6.66 -22.67 5.19
CA SER A 125 -5.59 -23.43 4.55
C SER A 125 -4.50 -23.78 5.56
N GLU A 126 -4.06 -25.04 5.56
CA GLU A 126 -2.92 -25.51 6.34
C GLU A 126 -1.64 -25.63 5.50
N ASP A 127 -1.71 -25.29 4.21
CA ASP A 127 -0.54 -25.35 3.34
C ASP A 127 0.42 -24.19 3.64
N LEU A 128 1.65 -24.54 3.99
CA LEU A 128 2.75 -23.61 4.26
C LEU A 128 3.34 -23.00 2.99
N SER A 129 3.00 -23.53 1.82
CA SER A 129 3.41 -22.97 0.52
C SER A 129 2.51 -21.81 0.08
N SER A 130 1.25 -21.80 0.53
CA SER A 130 0.27 -20.74 0.28
C SER A 130 0.23 -19.75 1.45
N ILE A 131 1.19 -18.83 1.51
CA ILE A 131 1.26 -17.78 2.54
C ILE A 131 0.67 -16.50 1.95
N GLN A 132 -0.28 -15.89 2.66
CA GLN A 132 -0.90 -14.63 2.25
C GLN A 132 0.08 -13.47 2.37
N TRP A 133 0.81 -13.41 3.49
CA TRP A 133 1.77 -12.35 3.80
C TRP A 133 3.15 -12.60 3.19
N THR A 134 3.20 -12.79 1.88
CA THR A 134 4.46 -12.73 1.11
C THR A 134 4.79 -11.28 0.75
N PHE A 135 6.05 -10.98 0.43
CA PHE A 135 6.46 -9.64 -0.04
C PHE A 135 5.50 -9.04 -1.08
N ALA A 136 5.13 -9.82 -2.11
CA ALA A 136 4.21 -9.37 -3.15
C ALA A 136 2.79 -9.11 -2.63
N GLY A 137 2.29 -9.97 -1.73
CA GLY A 137 0.98 -9.79 -1.08
C GLY A 137 0.95 -8.56 -0.16
N ALA A 138 1.97 -8.39 0.68
CA ALA A 138 2.15 -7.25 1.57
C ALA A 138 2.33 -5.93 0.80
N LEU A 139 3.00 -5.96 -0.35
CA LEU A 139 3.13 -4.82 -1.27
C LEU A 139 1.79 -4.44 -1.87
N PHE A 140 1.03 -5.42 -2.39
CA PHE A 140 -0.29 -5.18 -2.95
C PHE A 140 -1.25 -4.61 -1.89
N TYR A 141 -1.21 -5.16 -0.67
CA TYR A 141 -1.96 -4.64 0.47
C TYR A 141 -1.60 -3.18 0.77
N SER A 142 -0.31 -2.85 0.83
CA SER A 142 0.17 -1.47 1.06
C SER A 142 -0.32 -0.50 -0.03
N ILE A 143 -0.35 -0.95 -1.30
CA ILE A 143 -0.87 -0.16 -2.42
C ILE A 143 -2.38 0.07 -2.29
N ILE A 144 -3.17 -0.95 -1.93
CA ILE A 144 -4.61 -0.79 -1.73
C ILE A 144 -4.89 0.15 -0.57
N VAL A 145 -4.22 -0.01 0.57
CA VAL A 145 -4.41 0.86 1.75
C VAL A 145 -4.12 2.32 1.41
N ILE A 146 -3.01 2.61 0.74
CA ILE A 146 -2.68 3.99 0.38
C ILE A 146 -3.61 4.56 -0.70
N THR A 147 -4.11 3.74 -1.63
CA THR A 147 -5.03 4.19 -2.69
C THR A 147 -6.48 4.34 -2.22
N THR A 148 -6.92 3.58 -1.22
CA THR A 148 -8.29 3.60 -0.68
C THR A 148 -8.48 4.58 0.47
N ILE A 149 -7.49 4.72 1.36
CA ILE A 149 -7.50 5.77 2.40
C ILE A 149 -7.06 7.11 1.81
N GLY A 150 -6.32 7.08 0.70
CA GLY A 150 -5.84 8.24 -0.05
C GLY A 150 -6.85 8.95 -0.94
N GLU A 151 -8.16 8.94 -0.63
CA GLU A 151 -9.14 9.86 -1.25
C GLU A 151 -8.59 11.30 -1.27
N LEU A 152 -7.92 11.72 -0.18
CA LEU A 152 -7.23 13.01 -0.10
C LEU A 152 -6.00 13.12 -1.01
N PHE A 153 -5.26 12.03 -1.27
CA PHE A 153 -4.02 12.01 -2.05
C PHE A 153 -4.28 12.07 -3.55
N THR A 154 -5.28 11.33 -4.03
CA THR A 154 -5.74 11.40 -5.42
C THR A 154 -6.33 12.77 -5.73
N ILE A 155 -7.10 13.34 -4.80
CA ILE A 155 -7.60 14.72 -4.89
C ILE A 155 -6.43 15.72 -4.87
N PHE A 156 -5.39 15.54 -4.04
CA PHE A 156 -4.23 16.43 -4.01
C PHE A 156 -3.41 16.37 -5.31
N LEU A 157 -3.21 15.18 -5.86
CA LEU A 157 -2.51 14.98 -7.14
C LEU A 157 -3.28 15.60 -8.31
N ILE A 158 -4.60 15.42 -8.36
CA ILE A 158 -5.46 16.01 -9.39
C ILE A 158 -5.53 17.53 -9.22
N LEU A 159 -5.74 18.06 -8.00
CA LEU A 159 -5.78 19.51 -7.77
C LEU A 159 -4.42 20.17 -8.05
N CYS A 160 -3.31 19.52 -7.68
CA CYS A 160 -1.97 20.04 -7.90
C CYS A 160 -1.61 20.04 -9.40
N THR A 161 -1.83 18.93 -10.12
CA THR A 161 -1.63 18.88 -11.58
C THR A 161 -2.52 19.88 -12.31
N THR A 162 -3.81 19.94 -11.97
CA THR A 162 -4.78 20.81 -12.66
C THR A 162 -4.52 22.29 -12.37
N ARG A 163 -4.11 22.66 -11.14
CA ARG A 163 -3.74 24.05 -10.81
C ARG A 163 -2.38 24.46 -11.38
N ILE A 164 -1.39 23.57 -11.37
CA ILE A 164 -0.10 23.83 -12.01
C ILE A 164 -0.30 24.01 -13.52
N PHE A 165 -1.09 23.15 -14.17
CA PHE A 165 -1.40 23.26 -15.60
C PHE A 165 -2.23 24.51 -15.93
N ALA A 166 -3.18 24.88 -15.07
CA ALA A 166 -3.94 26.13 -15.21
C ALA A 166 -3.06 27.37 -15.03
N LEU A 167 -2.10 27.36 -14.11
CA LEU A 167 -1.12 28.44 -13.94
C LEU A 167 -0.18 28.54 -15.13
N ILE A 168 0.29 27.42 -15.68
CA ILE A 168 1.12 27.38 -16.89
C ILE A 168 0.33 27.94 -18.09
N ARG A 169 -0.94 27.53 -18.26
CA ARG A 169 -1.80 28.01 -19.36
C ARG A 169 -2.16 29.49 -19.22
N ARG A 170 -2.36 29.97 -17.99
CA ARG A 170 -2.64 31.39 -17.71
C ARG A 170 -1.40 32.26 -17.94
N TYR A 171 -0.21 31.77 -17.59
CA TYR A 171 1.04 32.47 -17.83
C TYR A 171 1.40 32.53 -19.33
N SER A 172 1.14 31.45 -20.08
CA SER A 172 1.33 31.42 -21.54
C SER A 172 0.33 32.26 -22.35
N ASN A 173 -0.75 32.75 -21.74
CA ASN A 173 -1.73 33.63 -22.41
C ASN A 173 -1.44 35.12 -22.14
N VAL A 174 -0.54 35.42 -21.20
CA VAL A 174 -0.18 36.78 -20.77
C VAL A 174 1.13 37.26 -21.42
N TYR A 175 1.93 36.35 -21.96
CA TYR A 175 3.17 36.60 -22.71
C TYR A 175 3.14 35.85 -24.03
#